data_AF-A0A820VDU2-F1
#
_entry.id   AF-A0A820VDU2-F1
#
_cell.length_a   1.000
_cell.length_b   1.000
_cell.length_c   1.000
_cell.angle_alpha   90.00
_cell.angle_beta   90.00
_cell.angle_gamma   90.00
#
_symmetry.space_group_name_H-M   'P 1'
#
loop_
_entity.id
_entity.type
_entity.pdbx_description
1 polymer ?
#
loop_
_entity_poly.entity_id
_entity_poly.type
_entity_poly.pdbx_seq_one_letter_code
_entity_poly.pdbx_strand_id
1 'polypeptide(L)'
;AEAKHRETLYGRNHKIGCYMYYFKWGEKVFCVDATEETGRLGRLINHSRKNSNCQPKVFLIRDQPRLVMVALRDIDIDEELFYDYGERRKEIIEAFPWLNE
;
A
#
# COMPACT_ATOMS: atom_id res chain seq x y z
N ALA A 1 -9.90 -8.79 12.62
CA ALA A 1 -10.92 -8.04 13.39
C ALA A 1 -10.47 -6.59 13.60
N GLU A 2 -9.27 -6.35 14.11
CA GLU A 2 -8.75 -5.00 14.38
C GLU A 2 -8.57 -4.11 13.15
N ALA A 3 -7.87 -4.58 12.09
CA ALA A 3 -7.60 -3.75 10.91
C ALA A 3 -8.88 -3.20 10.25
N LYS A 4 -9.90 -4.05 10.07
CA LYS A 4 -11.21 -3.64 9.54
C LYS A 4 -11.93 -2.63 10.44
N HIS A 5 -11.74 -2.74 11.77
CA HIS A 5 -12.30 -1.77 12.70
C HIS A 5 -11.63 -0.40 12.53
N ARG A 6 -10.30 -0.34 12.42
CA ARG A 6 -9.56 0.89 12.15
C ARG A 6 -9.93 1.51 10.80
N GLU A 7 -10.03 0.70 9.74
CA GLU A 7 -10.49 1.14 8.41
C GLU A 7 -11.88 1.80 8.49
N THR A 8 -12.82 1.22 9.24
CA THR A 8 -14.15 1.79 9.46
C THR A 8 -14.09 3.12 10.22
N LEU A 9 -13.19 3.25 11.21
CA LEU A 9 -13.01 4.49 11.96
C LEU A 9 -12.38 5.58 11.09
N TYR A 10 -11.33 5.27 10.34
CA TYR A 10 -10.64 6.21 9.46
C TYR A 10 -11.54 6.68 8.32
N GLY A 11 -12.38 5.80 7.77
CA GLY A 11 -13.36 6.15 6.74
C GLY A 11 -14.38 7.22 7.15
N ARG A 12 -14.53 7.52 8.45
CA ARG A 12 -15.41 8.60 8.95
C ARG A 12 -14.77 9.99 8.85
N ASN A 13 -13.46 10.08 8.66
CA ASN A 13 -12.73 11.34 8.57
C ASN A 13 -11.85 11.36 7.32
N HIS A 14 -12.33 12.00 6.27
CA HIS A 14 -11.64 12.12 4.98
C HIS A 14 -10.25 12.78 5.06
N LYS A 15 -9.91 13.47 6.16
CA LYS A 15 -8.57 14.07 6.34
C LYS A 15 -7.48 13.04 6.65
N ILE A 16 -7.84 11.82 7.07
CA ILE A 16 -6.88 10.78 7.49
C ILE A 16 -6.21 10.10 6.28
N GLY A 17 -6.91 10.01 5.14
CA GLY A 17 -6.43 9.27 3.97
C GLY A 17 -6.47 7.74 4.16
N CYS A 18 -5.89 7.00 3.21
CA CYS A 18 -5.86 5.54 3.22
C CYS A 18 -4.41 5.05 3.13
N TYR A 19 -3.89 4.52 4.25
CA TYR A 19 -2.49 4.07 4.39
C TYR A 19 -2.39 2.64 4.96
N MET A 20 -3.46 1.85 4.79
CA MET A 20 -3.54 0.47 5.25
C MET A 20 -3.28 -0.49 4.08
N TYR A 21 -2.27 -1.35 4.21
CA TYR A 21 -1.91 -2.33 3.19
C TYR A 21 -2.21 -3.75 3.66
N TYR A 22 -3.12 -4.43 2.98
CA TYR A 22 -3.48 -5.82 3.27
C TYR A 22 -2.67 -6.80 2.43
N PHE A 23 -2.15 -7.86 3.05
CA PHE A 23 -1.44 -8.92 2.35
C PHE A 23 -1.72 -10.29 2.98
N LYS A 24 -1.55 -11.35 2.19
CA LYS A 24 -1.68 -12.73 2.67
C LYS A 24 -0.30 -13.33 2.93
N TRP A 25 -0.17 -14.07 4.02
CA TRP A 25 1.00 -14.90 4.29
C TRP A 25 0.55 -16.20 4.96
N GLY A 26 0.75 -17.32 4.26
CA GLY A 26 0.10 -18.59 4.59
C GLY A 26 -1.43 -18.47 4.53
N GLU A 27 -2.12 -19.02 5.52
CA GLU A 27 -3.58 -18.97 5.63
C GLU A 27 -4.10 -17.68 6.29
N LYS A 28 -3.20 -16.79 6.73
CA LYS A 28 -3.54 -15.59 7.47
C LYS A 28 -3.50 -14.35 6.59
N VAL A 29 -4.43 -13.43 6.84
CA VAL A 29 -4.43 -12.07 6.27
C VAL A 29 -3.81 -11.13 7.30
N PHE A 30 -2.80 -10.40 6.87
CA PHE A 30 -2.11 -9.37 7.65
C PHE A 30 -2.45 -7.99 7.10
N CYS A 31 -2.21 -6.97 7.91
CA CYS A 31 -2.35 -5.58 7.53
C CYS A 31 -1.17 -4.79 8.10
N VAL A 32 -0.51 -4.00 7.25
CA VAL A 32 0.39 -2.93 7.67
C VAL A 32 -0.44 -1.66 7.73
N ASP A 33 -0.67 -1.15 8.94
CA ASP A 33 -1.33 0.14 9.15
C ASP A 33 -0.26 1.22 9.30
N ALA A 34 -0.09 2.04 8.25
CA ALA A 34 0.86 3.15 8.22
C ALA A 34 0.15 4.52 8.30
N THR A 35 -1.03 4.55 8.93
CA THR A 35 -1.84 5.77 9.06
C THR A 35 -1.15 6.81 9.95
N GLU A 36 -0.55 6.36 11.05
CA GLU A 36 0.26 7.21 11.93
C GLU A 36 1.52 7.70 11.19
N GLU A 37 1.80 9.00 11.28
CA GLU A 37 3.01 9.56 10.69
C GLU A 37 4.25 9.11 11.47
N THR A 38 5.26 8.68 10.73
CA THR A 38 6.55 8.26 11.27
C THR A 38 7.67 8.81 10.42
N GLY A 39 8.93 8.63 10.83
CA GLY A 39 10.09 8.96 10.00
C GLY A 39 10.32 8.03 8.80
N ARG A 40 9.41 7.10 8.50
CA ARG A 40 9.53 6.16 7.38
C ARG A 40 8.74 6.64 6.16
N LEU A 41 9.35 6.56 4.99
CA LEU A 41 8.82 7.13 3.75
C LEU A 41 7.90 6.21 2.94
N GLY A 42 7.88 4.90 3.23
CA GLY A 42 7.16 3.92 2.40
C GLY A 42 5.67 4.19 2.22
N ARG A 43 5.01 4.83 3.20
CA ARG A 43 3.59 5.23 3.13
C ARG A 43 3.29 6.32 2.10
N LEU A 44 4.32 6.96 1.55
CA LEU A 44 4.22 8.10 0.64
C LEU A 44 4.44 7.71 -0.83
N ILE A 45 4.76 6.45 -1.13
CA ILE A 45 4.97 6.00 -2.51
C ILE A 45 3.62 5.99 -3.21
N ASN A 46 3.56 6.65 -4.37
CA ASN A 46 2.31 6.84 -5.09
C ASN A 46 1.89 5.62 -5.90
N HIS A 47 0.65 5.67 -6.36
CA HIS A 47 0.07 4.65 -7.19
C HIS A 47 0.37 4.87 -8.68
N SER A 48 0.71 3.79 -9.38
CA SER A 48 0.43 3.68 -10.82
C SER A 48 0.44 2.21 -11.23
N ARG A 49 -0.56 1.76 -11.99
CA ARG A 49 -0.57 0.44 -12.64
C ARG A 49 0.33 0.42 -13.86
N LYS A 50 0.32 1.47 -14.68
CA LYS A 50 1.09 1.52 -15.94
C LYS A 50 2.57 1.80 -15.73
N ASN A 51 2.90 2.67 -14.77
CA ASN A 51 4.26 3.18 -14.54
C ASN A 51 4.91 2.64 -13.26
N SER A 52 4.38 1.55 -12.68
CA SER A 52 5.00 0.88 -11.53
C SER A 52 6.46 0.56 -11.80
N ASN A 53 7.37 1.11 -10.98
CA ASN A 53 8.80 0.82 -11.00
C ASN A 53 9.26 0.08 -9.72
N CYS A 54 8.38 -0.06 -8.73
CA CYS A 54 8.58 -0.91 -7.57
C CYS A 54 7.33 -1.75 -7.26
N GLN A 55 7.50 -2.80 -6.47
CA GLN A 55 6.41 -3.65 -6.00
C GLN A 55 6.61 -4.05 -4.52
N PRO A 56 5.53 -4.16 -3.74
CA PRO A 56 5.61 -4.73 -2.41
C PRO A 56 5.82 -6.24 -2.47
N LYS A 57 6.77 -6.76 -1.70
CA LYS A 57 7.01 -8.19 -1.48
C LYS A 57 7.07 -8.50 0.00
N VAL A 58 6.60 -9.69 0.36
CA VAL A 58 6.66 -10.18 1.74
C VAL A 58 7.97 -10.92 1.95
N PHE A 59 8.78 -10.46 2.90
CA PHE A 59 9.99 -11.14 3.35
C PHE A 59 9.83 -11.60 4.79
N LEU A 60 10.39 -12.76 5.11
CA LEU A 60 10.50 -13.22 6.49
C LEU A 60 11.79 -12.66 7.09
N ILE A 61 11.68 -11.74 8.04
CA ILE A 61 12.83 -11.14 8.71
C ILE A 61 12.66 -11.38 10.21
N ARG A 62 13.54 -12.22 10.79
CA ARG A 62 13.45 -12.68 12.19
C ARG A 62 12.08 -13.29 12.49
N ASP A 63 11.65 -14.23 11.64
CA ASP A 63 10.38 -14.95 11.74
C ASP A 63 9.10 -14.09 11.71
N GLN A 64 9.23 -12.81 11.35
CA GLN A 64 8.10 -11.91 11.17
C GLN A 64 7.92 -11.55 9.69
N PRO A 65 6.72 -11.71 9.10
CA PRO A 65 6.45 -11.24 7.75
C PRO A 65 6.54 -9.71 7.70
N ARG A 66 7.39 -9.20 6.81
CA ARG A 66 7.61 -7.77 6.56
C ARG A 66 7.25 -7.47 5.12
N LEU A 67 6.52 -6.37 4.91
CA LEU A 67 6.30 -5.81 3.57
C LEU A 67 7.49 -4.94 3.20
N VAL A 68 8.14 -5.24 2.09
CA VAL A 68 9.32 -4.52 1.59
C VAL A 68 9.08 -4.12 0.14
N MET A 69 9.40 -2.87 -0.20
CA MET A 69 9.35 -2.40 -1.57
C MET A 69 10.61 -2.86 -2.32
N VAL A 70 10.41 -3.50 -3.45
CA VAL A 70 11.48 -4.03 -4.29
C VAL A 70 11.38 -3.37 -5.67
N ALA A 71 12.50 -2.84 -6.16
CA ALA A 71 12.58 -2.29 -7.50
C ALA A 71 12.31 -3.39 -8.56
N LEU A 72 11.55 -3.03 -9.61
CA LEU A 72 11.22 -3.92 -10.73
C LEU A 72 12.29 -3.86 -11.84
N ARG A 73 13.03 -2.77 -11.87
CA ARG A 73 14.12 -2.45 -12.79
C ARG A 73 15.04 -1.45 -12.11
N ASP A 74 16.11 -1.07 -12.78
CA ASP A 74 16.89 0.09 -12.36
C ASP A 74 16.01 1.35 -12.40
N ILE A 75 16.19 2.22 -11.42
CA ILE A 75 15.41 3.44 -11.19
C ILE A 75 16.39 4.60 -11.22
N ASP A 76 16.13 5.58 -12.07
CA ASP A 76 17.01 6.73 -12.23
C ASP A 76 16.94 7.67 -11.03
N ILE A 77 17.98 8.47 -10.84
CA ILE A 77 17.96 9.56 -9.85
C ILE A 77 16.82 10.51 -10.19
N ASP A 78 16.11 10.97 -9.16
CA ASP A 78 14.92 11.83 -9.25
C ASP A 78 13.69 11.21 -9.94
N GLU A 79 13.75 9.93 -10.34
CA GLU A 79 12.58 9.20 -10.80
C GLU A 79 11.64 8.90 -9.62
N GLU A 80 10.38 9.32 -9.73
CA GLU A 80 9.38 9.07 -8.71
C GLU A 80 9.07 7.57 -8.58
N LEU A 81 8.97 7.09 -7.34
CA LEU A 81 8.60 5.71 -7.06
C LEU A 81 7.09 5.51 -7.18
N PHE A 82 6.70 4.53 -7.97
CA PHE A 82 5.31 4.10 -8.13
C PHE A 82 5.14 2.60 -7.88
N TYR A 83 4.01 2.22 -7.28
CA TYR A 83 3.57 0.84 -7.25
C TYR A 83 2.06 0.69 -7.45
N ASP A 84 1.64 -0.50 -7.88
CA ASP A 84 0.24 -0.84 -7.98
C ASP A 84 -0.34 -1.11 -6.58
N TYR A 85 -1.29 -0.27 -6.14
CA TYR A 85 -1.95 -0.39 -4.84
C TYR A 85 -2.80 -1.67 -4.75
N GLY A 86 -3.07 -2.34 -5.87
CA GLY A 86 -3.80 -3.59 -5.92
C GLY A 86 -5.32 -3.44 -5.80
N GLU A 87 -5.84 -2.21 -5.79
CA GLU A 87 -7.28 -1.97 -5.78
C GLU A 87 -7.89 -2.36 -7.13
N ARG A 88 -8.97 -3.13 -7.09
CA ARG A 88 -9.67 -3.68 -8.27
C ARG A 88 -11.19 -3.55 -8.17
N ARG A 89 -11.73 -3.12 -7.03
CA ARG A 89 -13.17 -2.91 -6.82
C ARG A 89 -13.66 -1.79 -7.72
N LYS A 90 -14.70 -2.08 -8.51
CA LYS A 90 -15.22 -1.18 -9.53
C LYS A 90 -15.70 0.13 -8.93
N GLU A 91 -16.44 0.05 -7.82
CA GLU A 91 -16.97 1.18 -7.08
C GLU A 91 -15.88 2.13 -6.54
N ILE A 92 -14.72 1.59 -6.14
CA ILE A 92 -13.61 2.40 -5.65
C ILE A 92 -12.87 3.06 -6.81
N ILE A 93 -12.66 2.34 -7.91
CA ILE A 93 -12.04 2.88 -9.12
C ILE A 93 -12.90 3.98 -9.74
N GLU A 94 -14.23 3.82 -9.74
CA GLU A 94 -15.17 4.85 -10.21
C GLU A 94 -15.11 6.11 -9.33
N ALA A 95 -14.96 5.96 -8.01
CA ALA A 95 -14.82 7.09 -7.08
C ALA A 95 -13.43 7.76 -7.15
N PHE A 96 -12.38 7.00 -7.47
CA PHE A 96 -10.99 7.46 -7.55
C PHE A 96 -10.34 7.03 -8.86
N PRO A 97 -10.64 7.71 -9.99
CA PRO A 97 -10.24 7.27 -11.33
C PRO A 97 -8.72 7.09 -11.54
N TRP A 98 -7.90 7.82 -10.78
CA TRP A 98 -6.44 7.70 -10.81
C TRP A 98 -5.96 6.29 -10.42
N LEU A 99 -6.77 5.48 -9.74
CA LEU A 99 -6.48 4.08 -9.44
C LEU A 99 -6.47 3.17 -10.69
N ASN A 100 -6.92 3.67 -11.84
CA ASN A 100 -6.92 2.94 -13.10
C ASN A 100 -5.76 3.32 -14.04
N GLU A 101 -4.95 4.29 -13.64
CA GLU A 101 -3.78 4.77 -14.39
C GLU A 101 -2.50 4.02 -14.03
#